data_AF-A0A1S2NAA9-F1
#
_entry.id   AF-A0A1S2NAA9-F1
#
_cell.length_a   1.000
_cell.length_b   1.000
_cell.length_c   1.000
_cell.angle_alpha   90.00
_cell.angle_beta   90.00
_cell.angle_gamma   90.00
#
_symmetry.space_group_name_H-M   'P 1'
#
loop_
_entity.id
_entity.type
_entity.pdbx_description
1 polymer ?
#
loop_
_entity_poly.entity_id
_entity_poly.type
_entity_poly.pdbx_seq_one_letter_code
_entity_poly.pdbx_strand_id
1 'polypeptide(L)'
;MSEIKRLIGTPTCSDSAQCRSLPVGALACGGPQEYLPYSTAKTDEKALLALAERSKTERQAEIQRTGEMSICIHRPDPGAVCVAGACQLGSPAA
;
A
#
# COMPACT_ATOMS: atom_id res chain seq x y z
N MET A 1 6.53 -8.34 -2.70
CA MET A 1 5.10 -8.02 -2.96
C MET A 1 4.12 -9.14 -2.64
N SER A 2 4.45 -10.41 -2.96
CA SER A 2 3.56 -11.56 -2.70
C SER A 2 3.20 -11.72 -1.22
N GLU A 3 4.13 -11.45 -0.31
CA GLU A 3 3.89 -11.57 1.13
C GLU A 3 2.93 -10.51 1.68
N ILE A 4 3.08 -9.25 1.27
CA ILE A 4 2.14 -8.16 1.61
C ILE A 4 0.73 -8.53 1.18
N LYS A 5 0.55 -9.01 -0.07
CA LYS A 5 -0.76 -9.43 -0.59
C LYS A 5 -1.33 -10.62 0.18
N ARG A 6 -0.49 -11.59 0.60
CA ARG A 6 -0.91 -12.71 1.45
C ARG A 6 -1.39 -12.24 2.83
N LEU A 7 -0.68 -11.29 3.43
CA LEU A 7 -1.01 -10.78 4.76
C LEU A 7 -2.29 -9.94 4.75
N ILE A 8 -2.54 -9.19 3.67
CA ILE A 8 -3.82 -8.50 3.44
C ILE A 8 -4.97 -9.50 3.29
N GLY A 9 -4.73 -10.61 2.58
CA GLY A 9 -5.76 -11.62 2.32
C GLY A 9 -6.97 -11.06 1.57
N THR A 10 -8.16 -11.48 1.96
CA THR A 10 -9.43 -10.88 1.47
C THR A 10 -9.85 -9.77 2.43
N PRO A 11 -9.77 -8.49 2.03
CA PRO A 11 -9.98 -7.37 2.94
C PRO A 11 -11.47 -7.08 3.13
N THR A 12 -12.21 -8.02 3.74
CA THR A 12 -13.65 -7.85 3.97
C THR A 12 -13.93 -6.76 4.99
N CYS A 13 -15.02 -6.02 4.81
CA CYS A 13 -15.42 -4.91 5.68
C CYS A 13 -16.95 -4.84 5.81
N SER A 14 -17.40 -4.22 6.88
CA SER A 14 -18.80 -3.82 7.10
C SER A 14 -18.98 -2.29 7.12
N ASP A 15 -17.89 -1.54 7.32
CA ASP A 15 -17.89 -0.09 7.40
C ASP A 15 -16.59 0.48 6.81
N SER A 16 -16.66 1.66 6.17
CA SER A 16 -15.49 2.31 5.57
C SER A 16 -14.42 2.70 6.58
N ALA A 17 -14.74 2.90 7.86
CA ALA A 17 -13.77 3.16 8.92
C ALA A 17 -12.78 2.00 9.15
N GLN A 18 -13.13 0.80 8.68
CA GLN A 18 -12.26 -0.39 8.71
C GLN A 18 -11.28 -0.44 7.54
N CYS A 19 -11.47 0.39 6.51
CA CYS A 19 -10.67 0.36 5.30
C CYS A 19 -9.56 1.40 5.36
N ARG A 20 -8.36 0.95 4.98
CA ARG A 20 -7.16 1.78 4.90
C ARG A 20 -6.40 1.45 3.62
N SER A 21 -5.62 2.40 3.14
CA SER A 21 -4.71 2.25 2.01
C SER A 21 -3.28 2.06 2.54
N LEU A 22 -2.57 1.11 1.97
CA LEU A 22 -1.18 0.79 2.31
C LEU A 22 -0.28 1.24 1.15
N PRO A 23 0.65 2.18 1.36
CA PRO A 23 1.70 2.47 0.38
C PRO A 23 2.67 1.28 0.30
N VAL A 24 2.97 0.82 -0.91
CA VAL A 24 3.87 -0.34 -1.14
C VAL A 24 4.99 0.03 -2.10
N GLY A 25 6.21 -0.37 -1.73
CA GLY A 25 7.41 -0.20 -2.54
C GLY A 25 7.94 1.23 -2.54
N ALA A 26 8.86 1.50 -3.46
CA ALA A 26 9.45 2.82 -3.64
C ALA A 26 9.79 3.09 -5.12
N LEU A 27 9.61 4.34 -5.54
CA LEU A 27 10.10 4.88 -6.81
C LEU A 27 11.39 5.67 -6.59
N ALA A 28 12.21 5.79 -7.64
CA ALA A 28 13.49 6.49 -7.56
C ALA A 28 13.32 8.00 -7.33
N CYS A 29 12.30 8.62 -7.94
CA CYS A 29 11.92 10.01 -7.66
C CYS A 29 11.19 10.20 -6.31
N GLY A 30 11.00 9.14 -5.52
CA GLY A 30 10.23 9.15 -4.27
C GLY A 30 8.77 8.74 -4.43
N GLY A 31 8.14 8.46 -3.28
CA GLY A 31 6.78 7.93 -3.21
C GLY A 31 6.70 6.40 -3.42
N PRO A 32 5.52 5.81 -3.15
CA PRO A 32 5.30 4.38 -3.33
C PRO A 32 5.10 4.02 -4.81
N GLN A 33 5.27 2.73 -5.13
CA GLN A 33 4.98 2.21 -6.47
C GLN A 33 3.48 2.08 -6.68
N GLU A 34 2.76 1.65 -5.65
CA GLU A 34 1.30 1.49 -5.65
C GLU A 34 0.73 1.61 -4.23
N TYR A 35 -0.60 1.69 -4.15
CA TYR A 35 -1.36 1.55 -2.92
C TYR A 35 -2.17 0.27 -2.97
N LEU A 36 -2.30 -0.42 -1.84
CA LEU A 36 -3.18 -1.60 -1.71
C LEU A 36 -4.23 -1.34 -0.63
N PRO A 37 -5.52 -1.68 -0.87
CA PRO A 37 -6.53 -1.59 0.16
C PRO A 37 -6.40 -2.75 1.14
N TYR A 38 -6.58 -2.48 2.43
CA TYR A 38 -6.68 -3.51 3.46
C TYR A 38 -7.78 -3.19 4.46
N SER A 39 -8.22 -4.21 5.19
CA SER A 39 -9.22 -4.10 6.24
C SER A 39 -8.58 -4.29 7.60
N THR A 40 -8.67 -3.29 8.49
CA THR A 40 -8.21 -3.38 9.88
C THR A 40 -8.99 -4.42 10.68
N ALA A 41 -10.17 -4.83 10.22
CA ALA A 41 -10.97 -5.88 10.85
C ALA A 41 -10.47 -7.31 10.54
N LYS A 42 -9.63 -7.49 9.50
CA LYS A 42 -9.15 -8.80 9.04
C LYS A 42 -7.65 -8.93 8.94
N THR A 43 -6.94 -7.82 8.92
CA THR A 43 -5.49 -7.77 8.71
C THR A 43 -4.81 -7.45 10.02
N ASP A 44 -3.72 -8.16 10.34
CA ASP A 44 -2.79 -7.70 11.38
C ASP A 44 -2.07 -6.46 10.87
N GLU A 45 -2.64 -5.29 11.18
CA GLU A 45 -2.15 -4.00 10.71
C GLU A 45 -0.71 -3.75 11.14
N LYS A 46 -0.34 -4.14 12.37
CA LYS A 46 1.02 -3.91 12.87
C LYS A 46 2.04 -4.73 12.07
N ALA A 47 1.75 -6.03 11.86
CA ALA A 47 2.61 -6.88 11.06
C ALA A 47 2.69 -6.39 9.59
N LEU A 48 1.56 -5.95 9.03
CA LEU A 48 1.48 -5.46 7.67
C LEU A 48 2.31 -4.18 7.46
N LEU A 49 2.16 -3.20 8.34
CA LEU A 49 2.92 -1.96 8.28
C LEU A 49 4.43 -2.19 8.44
N ALA A 50 4.82 -3.08 9.36
CA ALA A 50 6.22 -3.45 9.55
C ALA A 50 6.82 -4.11 8.29
N LEU A 51 6.07 -5.02 7.65
CA LEU A 51 6.50 -5.68 6.41
C LEU A 51 6.60 -4.70 5.24
N ALA A 52 5.63 -3.78 5.12
CA ALA A 52 5.62 -2.76 4.07
C ALA A 52 6.80 -1.81 4.20
N GLU A 53 7.09 -1.34 5.41
CA GLU A 53 8.23 -0.43 5.65
C GLU A 53 9.56 -1.14 5.38
N ARG A 54 9.73 -2.38 5.85
CA ARG A 54 10.92 -3.18 5.51
C ARG A 54 11.11 -3.31 3.99
N SER A 55 10.04 -3.69 3.28
CA SER A 55 10.08 -3.87 1.82
C SER A 55 10.42 -2.57 1.10
N LYS A 56 9.90 -1.43 1.59
CA LYS A 56 10.23 -0.10 1.08
C LYS A 56 11.70 0.23 1.28
N THR A 57 12.25 0.02 2.48
CA THR A 57 13.67 0.26 2.77
C THR A 57 14.58 -0.57 1.86
N GLU A 58 14.28 -1.87 1.69
CA GLU A 58 15.05 -2.76 0.80
C GLU A 58 15.02 -2.27 -0.65
N ARG A 59 13.85 -1.85 -1.13
CA ARG A 59 13.71 -1.30 -2.49
C ARG A 59 14.45 0.01 -2.68
N GLN A 60 14.43 0.91 -1.69
CA GLN A 60 15.18 2.16 -1.73
C GLN A 60 16.69 1.92 -1.77
N ALA A 61 17.19 0.96 -0.99
CA ALA A 61 18.60 0.57 -1.01
C ALA A 61 19.00 -0.02 -2.37
N GLU A 62 18.13 -0.82 -2.99
CA GLU A 62 18.35 -1.34 -4.34
C GLU A 62 18.47 -0.21 -5.36
N ILE A 63 17.50 0.72 -5.38
CA ILE A 63 17.50 1.88 -6.30
C ILE A 63 18.80 2.68 -6.17
N GLN A 64 19.24 2.93 -4.94
CA GLN A 64 20.50 3.66 -4.69
C GLN A 64 21.72 2.89 -5.21
N ARG A 65 21.73 1.56 -5.06
CA ARG A 65 22.81 0.70 -5.51
C ARG A 65 22.87 0.59 -7.03
N THR A 66 21.72 0.57 -7.71
CA THR A 66 21.61 0.36 -9.16
C THR A 66 21.63 1.67 -9.95
N GLY A 67 21.37 2.80 -9.31
CA GLY A 67 21.24 4.09 -10.00
C GLY A 67 19.97 4.18 -10.85
N GLU A 68 18.93 3.43 -10.48
CA GLU A 68 17.66 3.42 -11.21
C GLU A 68 17.03 4.82 -11.28
N MET A 69 16.41 5.10 -12.43
CA MET A 69 15.63 6.32 -12.65
C MET A 69 14.17 5.96 -12.91
N SER A 70 13.25 6.79 -12.43
CA SER A 70 11.82 6.65 -12.64
C SER A 70 11.23 7.96 -13.15
N ILE A 71 10.01 7.93 -13.68
CA ILE A 71 9.24 9.15 -13.93
C ILE A 71 8.87 9.77 -12.57
N CYS A 72 9.10 11.06 -12.42
CA CYS A 72 8.71 11.78 -11.21
C CYS A 72 7.21 12.11 -11.28
N ILE A 73 6.41 11.31 -10.57
CA ILE A 73 4.96 11.48 -10.46
C ILE A 73 4.55 11.55 -8.99
N HIS A 74 3.70 12.52 -8.65
CA HIS A 74 3.06 12.53 -7.35
C HIS A 74 1.90 11.53 -7.38
N ARG A 75 1.89 10.59 -6.43
CA ARG A 75 0.83 9.60 -6.24
C ARG A 75 0.15 9.89 -4.90
N PRO A 76 -0.92 10.70 -4.88
CA PRO A 76 -1.62 10.96 -3.64
C PRO A 76 -2.22 9.66 -3.10
N ASP A 77 -2.32 9.57 -1.78
CA ASP A 77 -3.00 8.47 -1.14
C ASP A 77 -4.50 8.51 -1.50
N PRO A 78 -5.04 7.51 -2.21
CA PRO A 78 -6.44 7.50 -2.59
C PRO A 78 -7.38 7.18 -1.42
N GLY A 79 -6.85 6.80 -0.25
CA GLY A 79 -7.63 6.20 0.82
C GLY A 79 -8.21 4.83 0.42
N ALA A 80 -9.06 4.28 1.28
CA ALA A 80 -9.84 3.10 0.96
C ALA A 80 -11.23 3.19 1.58
N VAL A 81 -12.22 2.59 0.92
CA VAL A 81 -13.63 2.62 1.33
C VAL A 81 -14.23 1.23 1.22
N CYS A 82 -15.26 0.96 2.02
CA CYS A 82 -15.94 -0.33 1.99
C CYS A 82 -16.95 -0.35 0.84
N VAL A 83 -16.74 -1.20 -0.16
CA VAL A 83 -17.60 -1.33 -1.33
C VAL A 83 -17.99 -2.79 -1.51
N ALA A 84 -19.29 -3.06 -1.44
CA ALA A 84 -19.85 -4.42 -1.53
C ALA A 84 -19.19 -5.43 -0.57
N GLY A 85 -18.88 -4.99 0.66
CA GLY A 85 -18.30 -5.84 1.69
C GLY A 85 -16.79 -6.10 1.57
N ALA A 86 -16.09 -5.42 0.66
CA ALA A 86 -14.64 -5.48 0.52
C ALA A 86 -14.03 -4.07 0.47
N CYS A 87 -12.88 -3.89 1.11
CA CYS A 87 -12.14 -2.64 1.02
C CYS A 87 -11.57 -2.49 -0.39
N GLN A 88 -11.89 -1.36 -1.01
CA GLN A 88 -11.38 -0.95 -2.32
C GLN A 88 -10.70 0.41 -2.16
N LEU A 89 -9.71 0.70 -3.01
CA LEU A 89 -9.10 2.02 -3.02
C LEU A 89 -10.16 3.06 -3.38
N GLY A 90 -10.08 4.23 -2.73
CA GLY A 90 -10.88 5.36 -3.14
C GLY A 90 -10.50 5.84 -4.54
N SER A 91 -11.32 6.72 -5.10
CA SER A 91 -10.84 7.53 -6.22
C SER A 91 -9.82 8.52 -5.67
N PRO A 92 -8.65 8.71 -6.31
CA PRO A 92 -7.75 9.79 -5.90
C PRO A 92 -8.56 11.09 -5.92
N ALA A 93 -8.56 11.83 -4.81
CA ALA A 93 -9.16 13.15 -4.78
C ALA A 93 -8.55 13.97 -5.92
N ALA A 94 -9.41 14.48 -6.81
CA ALA A 94 -9.02 15.26 -7.97
C ALA A 94 -8.36 16.58 -7.58
#